data_AF-A0A936BP15-F1
#
_entry.id   AF-A0A936BP15-F1
#
_cell.length_a   1.000
_cell.length_b   1.000
_cell.length_c   1.000
_cell.angle_alpha   90.00
_cell.angle_beta   90.00
_cell.angle_gamma   90.00
#
_symmetry.space_group_name_H-M   'P 1'
#
loop_
_entity.id
_entity.type
_entity.pdbx_description
1 polymer ?
#
loop_
_entity_poly.entity_id
_entity_poly.type
_entity_poly.pdbx_seq_one_letter_code
_entity_poly.pdbx_strand_id
1 'polypeptide(L)'
;MKSWHLVVAGLYVLILALLTLPVLAVGIGVGPTAEMIGSTFGHWPYWAWLVAMGGSQLALLALPVRVASRRPVTRGALWPTIAAGAAAMAVLGGGVLLSLFPLAVGDRDGPPWALWSIGVSVLVLWTFWGVVFHRLSRTQAPLDFVSNLCGRLVRGSILELLVAVPCHIFVRCRDYCCAGVYTMAGLAMGLAVMLFAFGPAVYFLFVARARLLKAAGPTSPDTP
;
A
#
# COMPACT_ATOMS: atom_id res chain seq x y z
N MET A 1 16.93 -20.38 2.76
CA MET A 1 15.66 -19.69 3.08
C MET A 1 14.88 -19.29 1.81
N LYS A 2 14.63 -20.24 0.87
CA LYS A 2 14.50 -19.88 -0.55
C LYS A 2 13.12 -19.37 -1.03
N SER A 3 12.06 -19.46 -0.21
CA SER A 3 10.71 -19.06 -0.67
C SER A 3 9.93 -18.22 0.34
N TRP A 4 10.57 -17.71 1.39
CA TRP A 4 9.82 -17.07 2.49
C TRP A 4 9.12 -15.77 2.07
N HIS A 5 9.70 -15.03 1.13
CA HIS A 5 9.09 -13.85 0.52
C HIS A 5 7.82 -14.18 -0.29
N LEU A 6 7.76 -15.35 -0.94
CA LEU A 6 6.56 -15.79 -1.67
C LEU A 6 5.43 -16.15 -0.71
N VAL A 7 5.74 -16.76 0.43
CA VAL A 7 4.71 -17.08 1.44
C VAL A 7 4.16 -15.82 2.09
N VAL A 8 5.02 -14.84 2.42
CA VAL A 8 4.58 -13.55 2.97
C VAL A 8 3.74 -12.78 1.95
N ALA A 9 4.13 -12.77 0.67
CA ALA A 9 3.35 -12.14 -0.38
C ALA A 9 2.01 -12.86 -0.62
N GLY A 10 2.00 -14.19 -0.61
CA GLY A 10 0.78 -15.00 -0.73
C GLY A 10 -0.19 -14.77 0.44
N LEU A 11 0.33 -14.75 1.68
CA LEU A 11 -0.48 -14.46 2.86
C LEU A 11 -1.06 -13.05 2.81
N TYR A 12 -0.31 -12.07 2.31
CA TYR A 12 -0.80 -10.71 2.16
C TYR A 12 -1.89 -10.57 1.09
N VAL A 13 -1.69 -11.21 -0.07
CA VAL A 13 -2.73 -11.28 -1.11
C VAL A 13 -4.00 -11.94 -0.55
N LEU A 14 -3.84 -13.00 0.25
CA LEU A 14 -4.95 -13.64 0.93
C LEU A 14 -5.63 -12.71 1.93
N ILE A 15 -4.87 -11.97 2.74
CA ILE A 15 -5.42 -10.99 3.69
C ILE A 15 -6.19 -9.90 2.93
N LEU A 16 -5.64 -9.34 1.85
CA LEU A 16 -6.34 -8.35 1.04
C LEU A 16 -7.64 -8.91 0.46
N ALA A 17 -7.61 -10.12 -0.08
CA ALA A 17 -8.79 -10.79 -0.63
C ALA A 17 -9.82 -11.18 0.44
N LEU A 18 -9.38 -11.43 1.67
CA LEU A 18 -10.26 -11.73 2.79
C LEU A 18 -10.88 -10.45 3.36
N LEU A 19 -10.10 -9.36 3.43
CA LEU A 19 -10.54 -8.07 3.99
C LEU A 19 -11.50 -7.32 3.07
N THR A 20 -11.54 -7.65 1.77
CA THR A 20 -12.52 -7.08 0.83
C THR A 20 -13.95 -7.53 1.17
N LEU A 21 -14.15 -8.74 1.68
CA LEU A 21 -15.48 -9.24 2.09
C LEU A 21 -16.15 -8.43 3.23
N PRO A 22 -15.50 -8.20 4.39
CA PRO A 22 -16.08 -7.37 5.45
C PRO A 22 -16.14 -5.89 5.05
N VAL A 23 -15.23 -5.39 4.22
CA VAL A 23 -15.29 -4.03 3.67
C VAL A 23 -16.54 -3.84 2.81
N LEU A 24 -16.89 -4.81 1.96
CA LEU A 24 -18.14 -4.78 1.20
C LEU A 24 -19.38 -4.81 2.11
N ALA A 25 -19.35 -5.64 3.15
CA ALA A 25 -20.46 -5.73 4.12
C ALA A 25 -20.70 -4.41 4.87
N VAL A 26 -19.63 -3.77 5.37
CA VAL A 26 -19.70 -2.48 6.07
C VAL A 26 -20.02 -1.33 5.11
N GLY A 27 -19.52 -1.41 3.87
CA GLY A 27 -19.70 -0.40 2.84
C GLY A 27 -21.13 -0.26 2.32
N ILE A 28 -22.02 -1.23 2.57
CA ILE A 28 -23.39 -1.21 2.04
C ILE A 28 -24.44 -1.39 3.16
N GLY A 29 -24.02 -1.78 4.37
CA GLY A 29 -24.91 -1.91 5.53
C GLY A 29 -25.81 -3.16 5.46
N VAL A 30 -25.59 -4.03 4.47
CA VAL A 30 -26.26 -5.31 4.28
C VAL A 30 -25.21 -6.42 4.19
N GLY A 31 -25.54 -7.60 4.74
CA GLY A 31 -24.64 -8.76 4.69
C GLY A 31 -24.28 -9.14 3.25
N PRO A 32 -23.06 -9.64 3.00
CA PRO A 32 -22.57 -9.86 1.64
C PRO A 32 -23.38 -10.96 0.95
N THR A 33 -24.14 -10.60 -0.09
CA THR A 33 -24.92 -11.56 -0.90
C THR A 33 -24.01 -12.28 -1.90
N ALA A 34 -24.34 -13.53 -2.24
CA ALA A 34 -23.57 -14.33 -3.21
C ALA A 34 -23.41 -13.65 -4.58
N GLU A 35 -24.41 -12.91 -5.03
CA GLU A 35 -24.39 -12.16 -6.28
C GLU A 35 -23.42 -10.96 -6.25
N MET A 36 -23.31 -10.30 -5.10
CA MET A 36 -22.40 -9.18 -4.89
C MET A 36 -20.93 -9.63 -4.79
N ILE A 37 -20.69 -10.80 -4.20
CA ILE A 37 -19.40 -11.47 -4.21
C ILE A 37 -19.05 -11.86 -5.65
N GLY A 38 -19.96 -12.55 -6.35
CA GLY A 38 -19.74 -12.99 -7.73
C GLY A 38 -19.44 -11.84 -8.69
N SER A 39 -20.18 -10.74 -8.59
CA SER A 39 -19.91 -9.54 -9.38
C SER A 39 -18.54 -8.93 -9.04
N THR A 40 -18.21 -8.73 -7.76
CA THR A 40 -16.93 -8.11 -7.37
C THR A 40 -15.72 -8.93 -7.81
N PHE A 41 -15.73 -10.25 -7.57
CA PHE A 41 -14.65 -11.15 -8.01
C PHE A 41 -14.68 -11.43 -9.51
N GLY A 42 -15.77 -11.14 -10.22
CA GLY A 42 -15.86 -11.20 -11.68
C GLY A 42 -15.27 -9.97 -12.38
N HIS A 43 -15.06 -8.86 -11.67
CA HIS A 43 -14.58 -7.61 -12.25
C HIS A 43 -13.06 -7.62 -12.48
N TRP A 44 -12.63 -7.43 -13.73
CA TRP A 44 -11.21 -7.39 -14.09
C TRP A 44 -10.38 -6.32 -13.35
N PRO A 45 -10.90 -5.10 -13.03
CA PRO A 45 -10.11 -4.08 -12.34
C PRO A 45 -9.72 -4.50 -10.92
N TYR A 46 -10.54 -5.32 -10.27
CA TYR A 46 -10.25 -5.86 -8.94
C TYR A 46 -9.01 -6.76 -8.97
N TRP A 47 -8.92 -7.67 -9.95
CA TRP A 47 -7.75 -8.52 -10.13
C TRP A 47 -6.51 -7.72 -10.53
N ALA A 48 -6.67 -6.71 -11.40
CA ALA A 48 -5.58 -5.81 -11.74
C ALA A 48 -5.03 -5.08 -10.51
N TRP A 49 -5.91 -4.61 -9.61
CA TRP A 49 -5.53 -4.00 -8.35
C TRP A 49 -4.83 -4.99 -7.40
N LEU A 50 -5.35 -6.22 -7.25
CA LEU A 50 -4.73 -7.26 -6.43
C LEU A 50 -3.35 -7.64 -6.93
N VAL A 51 -3.18 -7.81 -8.25
CA VAL A 51 -1.89 -8.12 -8.88
C VAL A 51 -0.92 -6.95 -8.71
N ALA A 52 -1.38 -5.71 -8.84
CA ALA A 52 -0.54 -4.54 -8.61
C ALA A 52 -0.05 -4.46 -7.16
N MET A 53 -0.92 -4.73 -6.19
CA MET A 53 -0.58 -4.74 -4.75
C MET A 53 0.30 -5.92 -4.36
N GLY A 54 0.04 -7.12 -4.89
CA GLY A 54 0.90 -8.29 -4.66
C GLY A 54 2.28 -8.12 -5.30
N GLY A 55 2.32 -7.59 -6.54
CA GLY A 55 3.55 -7.32 -7.27
C GLY A 55 4.42 -6.25 -6.62
N SER A 56 3.81 -5.19 -6.07
CA SER A 56 4.54 -4.15 -5.32
C SER A 56 5.19 -4.74 -4.06
N GLN A 57 4.53 -5.70 -3.41
CA GLN A 57 5.05 -6.32 -2.19
C GLN A 57 6.20 -7.27 -2.48
N LEU A 58 6.10 -8.04 -3.57
CA LEU A 58 7.22 -8.82 -4.07
C LEU A 58 8.40 -7.92 -4.42
N ALA A 59 8.16 -6.75 -5.03
CA ALA A 59 9.21 -5.80 -5.38
C ALA A 59 9.90 -5.18 -4.14
N LEU A 60 9.14 -4.91 -3.07
CA LEU A 60 9.70 -4.42 -1.80
C LEU A 60 10.43 -5.51 -1.01
N LEU A 61 10.00 -6.77 -1.06
CA LEU A 61 10.62 -7.89 -0.34
C LEU A 61 11.82 -8.48 -1.08
N ALA A 62 11.82 -8.44 -2.41
CA ALA A 62 12.92 -8.95 -3.22
C ALA A 62 14.24 -8.24 -2.90
N LEU A 63 14.20 -6.93 -2.62
CA LEU A 63 15.39 -6.14 -2.33
C LEU A 63 16.08 -6.52 -0.99
N PRO A 64 15.40 -6.52 0.19
CA PRO A 64 16.02 -6.95 1.45
C PRO A 64 16.46 -8.41 1.43
N VAL A 65 15.76 -9.29 0.70
CA VAL A 65 16.21 -10.69 0.50
C VAL A 65 17.53 -10.73 -0.28
N ARG A 66 17.67 -9.94 -1.35
CA ARG A 66 18.91 -9.86 -2.13
C ARG A 66 20.06 -9.27 -1.30
N VAL A 67 19.80 -8.24 -0.50
CA VAL A 67 20.79 -7.68 0.44
C VAL A 67 21.21 -8.71 1.49
N ALA A 68 20.25 -9.42 2.11
CA ALA A 68 20.52 -10.45 3.09
C ALA A 68 21.31 -11.65 2.51
N SER A 69 21.16 -11.92 1.22
CA SER A 69 21.89 -12.98 0.50
C SER A 69 23.36 -12.64 0.17
N ARG A 70 23.90 -11.51 0.69
CA ARG A 70 25.28 -11.03 0.49
C ARG A 70 25.70 -10.89 -0.98
N ARG A 71 24.75 -10.69 -1.90
CA ARG A 71 25.08 -10.34 -3.29
C ARG A 71 25.24 -8.82 -3.39
N PRO A 72 26.28 -8.30 -4.06
CA PRO A 72 26.41 -6.87 -4.29
C PRO A 72 25.16 -6.38 -5.04
N VAL A 73 24.43 -5.44 -4.42
CA VAL A 73 23.20 -4.90 -4.98
C VAL A 73 23.57 -3.84 -6.00
N THR A 74 23.39 -4.15 -7.28
CA THR A 74 23.52 -3.16 -8.34
C THR A 74 22.39 -2.14 -8.24
N ARG A 75 22.65 -0.86 -8.51
CA ARG A 75 21.64 0.21 -8.37
C ARG A 75 20.40 0.01 -9.25
N GLY A 76 20.52 -0.72 -10.37
CA GLY A 76 19.39 -1.11 -11.22
C GLY A 76 18.38 -2.03 -10.52
N ALA A 77 18.80 -2.77 -9.48
CA ALA A 77 17.91 -3.60 -8.68
C ALA A 77 16.95 -2.81 -7.79
N LEU A 78 17.14 -1.49 -7.63
CA LEU A 78 16.30 -0.62 -6.81
C LEU A 78 15.05 -0.12 -7.55
N TRP A 79 15.03 -0.21 -8.89
CA TRP A 79 13.94 0.33 -9.70
C TRP A 79 12.59 -0.33 -9.38
N PRO A 80 12.46 -1.66 -9.22
CA PRO A 80 11.18 -2.26 -8.83
C PRO A 80 10.64 -1.69 -7.50
N THR A 81 11.52 -1.46 -6.53
CA THR A 81 11.18 -0.90 -5.21
C THR A 81 10.76 0.58 -5.30
N ILE A 82 11.46 1.37 -6.11
CA ILE A 82 11.14 2.79 -6.34
C ILE A 82 9.79 2.92 -7.06
N ALA A 83 9.56 2.11 -8.11
CA ALA A 83 8.30 2.11 -8.85
C ALA A 83 7.12 1.69 -7.97
N ALA A 84 7.30 0.65 -7.16
CA ALA A 84 6.32 0.18 -6.18
C ALA A 84 6.00 1.25 -5.12
N GLY A 85 7.02 1.89 -4.56
CA GLY A 85 6.84 2.97 -3.59
C GLY A 85 6.11 4.18 -4.18
N ALA A 86 6.48 4.58 -5.40
CA ALA A 86 5.83 5.67 -6.12
C ALA A 86 4.36 5.33 -6.43
N ALA A 87 4.08 4.10 -6.85
CA ALA A 87 2.71 3.63 -7.09
C ALA A 87 1.88 3.68 -5.81
N ALA A 88 2.42 3.23 -4.68
CA ALA A 88 1.73 3.29 -3.40
C ALA A 88 1.42 4.74 -2.97
N MET A 89 2.35 5.69 -3.15
CA MET A 89 2.09 7.11 -2.88
C MET A 89 1.04 7.71 -3.82
N ALA A 90 1.04 7.32 -5.10
CA ALA A 90 0.05 7.77 -6.06
C ALA A 90 -1.35 7.23 -5.73
N VAL A 91 -1.44 5.97 -5.31
CA VAL A 91 -2.68 5.34 -4.82
C VAL A 91 -3.22 6.10 -3.59
N LEU A 92 -2.36 6.47 -2.63
CA LEU A 92 -2.79 7.28 -1.48
C LEU A 92 -3.34 8.65 -1.90
N GLY A 93 -2.64 9.36 -2.78
CA GLY A 93 -3.15 10.63 -3.31
C GLY A 93 -4.45 10.46 -4.11
N GLY A 94 -4.58 9.36 -4.86
CA GLY A 94 -5.82 8.97 -5.52
C GLY A 94 -6.96 8.72 -4.54
N GLY A 95 -6.69 8.06 -3.41
CA GLY A 95 -7.66 7.83 -2.33
C GLY A 95 -8.19 9.13 -1.71
N VAL A 96 -7.31 10.12 -1.52
CA VAL A 96 -7.72 11.48 -1.11
C VAL A 96 -8.63 12.13 -2.15
N LEU A 97 -8.23 12.09 -3.43
CA LEU A 97 -9.04 12.67 -4.52
C LEU A 97 -10.41 12.00 -4.63
N LEU A 98 -10.46 10.66 -4.53
CA LEU A 98 -11.71 9.89 -4.51
C LEU A 98 -12.58 10.22 -3.30
N SER A 99 -11.97 10.52 -2.15
CA SER A 99 -12.71 10.90 -0.95
C SER A 99 -13.29 12.32 -1.02
N LEU A 100 -12.56 13.24 -1.67
CA LEU A 100 -13.00 14.62 -1.86
C LEU A 100 -14.00 14.78 -3.02
N PHE A 101 -13.97 13.89 -4.00
CA PHE A 101 -14.80 13.99 -5.20
C PHE A 101 -16.31 14.08 -4.91
N PRO A 102 -16.92 13.18 -4.08
CA PRO A 102 -18.33 13.30 -3.71
C PRO A 102 -18.66 14.52 -2.86
N LEU A 103 -17.67 15.10 -2.15
CA LEU A 103 -17.85 16.33 -1.39
C LEU A 103 -18.00 17.54 -2.31
N ALA A 104 -17.20 17.59 -3.38
CA ALA A 104 -17.18 18.69 -4.34
C ALA A 104 -18.33 18.64 -5.36
N VAL A 105 -18.69 17.44 -5.83
CA VAL A 105 -19.70 17.26 -6.90
C VAL A 105 -21.12 17.10 -6.34
N GLY A 106 -21.26 16.57 -5.11
CA GLY A 106 -22.58 16.32 -4.52
C GLY A 106 -23.31 15.17 -5.24
N ASP A 107 -24.59 15.38 -5.52
CA ASP A 107 -25.49 14.42 -6.23
C ASP A 107 -25.60 14.71 -7.73
N ARG A 108 -24.80 15.64 -8.26
CA ARG A 108 -24.77 15.89 -9.70
C ARG A 108 -24.05 14.73 -10.38
N ASP A 109 -24.58 14.26 -11.50
CA ASP A 109 -23.81 13.45 -12.43
C ASP A 109 -22.56 14.25 -12.80
N GLY A 110 -21.43 13.85 -12.21
CA GLY A 110 -20.15 14.49 -12.49
C GLY A 110 -19.89 14.44 -13.99
N PRO A 111 -19.23 15.46 -14.56
CA PRO A 111 -18.98 15.42 -15.98
C PRO A 111 -18.14 14.18 -16.31
N PRO A 112 -18.36 13.53 -17.47
CA PRO A 112 -17.73 12.24 -17.79
C PRO A 112 -16.19 12.30 -17.81
N TRP A 113 -15.60 13.49 -17.94
CA TRP A 113 -14.16 13.71 -17.85
C TRP A 113 -13.61 13.69 -16.41
N ALA A 114 -14.45 13.75 -15.38
CA ALA A 114 -14.00 13.81 -14.00
C ALA A 114 -13.22 12.55 -13.57
N LEU A 115 -13.68 11.36 -13.98
CA LEU A 115 -12.97 10.11 -13.69
C LEU A 115 -11.60 10.07 -14.40
N TRP A 116 -11.54 10.58 -15.63
CA TRP A 116 -10.28 10.74 -16.37
C TRP A 116 -9.33 11.72 -15.67
N SER A 117 -9.85 12.80 -15.09
CA SER A 117 -9.03 13.77 -14.35
C SER A 117 -8.40 13.17 -13.09
N ILE A 118 -9.10 12.24 -12.41
CA ILE A 118 -8.52 11.46 -11.29
C ILE A 118 -7.42 10.55 -11.81
N GLY A 119 -7.65 9.82 -12.90
CA GLY A 119 -6.63 8.96 -13.52
C GLY A 119 -5.36 9.71 -13.93
N VAL A 120 -5.52 10.88 -14.56
CA VAL A 120 -4.40 11.76 -14.94
C VAL A 120 -3.68 12.26 -13.69
N SER A 121 -4.42 12.68 -12.65
CA SER A 121 -3.82 13.15 -11.39
C SER A 121 -3.01 12.05 -10.70
N VAL A 122 -3.50 10.81 -10.69
CA VAL A 122 -2.78 9.64 -10.16
C VAL A 122 -1.51 9.38 -10.97
N LEU A 123 -1.56 9.49 -12.31
CA LEU A 123 -0.39 9.32 -13.17
C LEU A 123 0.66 10.42 -12.91
N VAL A 124 0.23 11.67 -12.76
CA VAL A 124 1.10 12.80 -12.41
C VAL A 124 1.73 12.59 -11.04
N LEU A 125 0.96 12.17 -10.04
CA LEU A 125 1.48 11.84 -8.71
C LEU A 125 2.48 10.68 -8.77
N TRP A 126 2.21 9.65 -9.58
CA TRP A 126 3.10 8.52 -9.77
C TRP A 126 4.44 8.94 -10.36
N THR A 127 4.42 9.74 -11.42
CA THR A 127 5.65 10.25 -12.05
C THR A 127 6.42 11.18 -11.10
N PHE A 128 5.72 12.08 -10.40
CA PHE A 128 6.32 12.98 -9.41
C PHE A 128 7.03 12.20 -8.29
N TRP A 129 6.33 11.26 -7.64
CA TRP A 129 6.93 10.45 -6.57
C TRP A 129 8.01 9.50 -7.11
N GLY A 130 7.87 9.02 -8.34
CA GLY A 130 8.89 8.23 -9.03
C GLY A 130 10.20 9.01 -9.16
N VAL A 131 10.14 10.28 -9.59
CA VAL A 131 11.31 11.16 -9.69
C VAL A 131 11.90 11.46 -8.31
N VAL A 132 11.06 11.76 -7.31
CA VAL A 132 11.52 12.03 -5.93
C VAL A 132 12.24 10.82 -5.33
N PHE A 133 11.66 9.63 -5.44
CA PHE A 133 12.26 8.41 -4.91
C PHE A 133 13.49 7.97 -5.70
N HIS A 134 13.52 8.21 -7.02
CA HIS A 134 14.71 7.99 -7.82
C HIS A 134 15.86 8.93 -7.42
N ARG A 135 15.58 10.19 -7.08
CA ARG A 135 16.60 11.11 -6.55
C ARG A 135 17.12 10.66 -5.18
N LEU A 136 16.23 10.23 -4.29
CA LEU A 136 16.60 9.76 -2.95
C LEU A 136 17.39 8.45 -2.97
N SER A 137 17.08 7.54 -3.90
CA SER A 137 17.82 6.27 -4.03
C SER A 137 19.26 6.47 -4.50
N ARG A 138 19.57 7.61 -5.14
CA ARG A 138 20.95 7.94 -5.56
C ARG A 138 21.81 8.43 -4.40
N THR A 139 21.22 9.00 -3.35
CA THR A 139 21.92 9.59 -2.22
C THR A 139 22.00 8.68 -1.00
N GLN A 140 21.09 7.71 -0.86
CA GLN A 140 20.98 6.86 0.33
C GLN A 140 21.49 5.43 0.10
N ALA A 141 21.92 4.77 1.18
CA ALA A 141 22.21 3.35 1.14
C ALA A 141 20.90 2.54 0.91
N PRO A 142 20.94 1.39 0.20
CA PRO A 142 19.75 0.63 -0.17
C PRO A 142 18.83 0.25 0.99
N LEU A 143 19.40 -0.08 2.17
CA LEU A 143 18.61 -0.46 3.34
C LEU A 143 17.92 0.74 3.98
N ASP A 144 18.63 1.85 4.13
CA ASP A 144 18.08 3.09 4.69
C ASP A 144 17.01 3.70 3.78
N PHE A 145 17.17 3.52 2.46
CA PHE A 145 16.15 3.92 1.50
C PHE A 145 14.81 3.18 1.73
N VAL A 146 14.85 1.85 1.91
CA VAL A 146 13.62 1.06 2.12
C VAL A 146 12.95 1.39 3.45
N SER A 147 13.71 1.55 4.53
CA SER A 147 13.13 1.90 5.84
C SER A 147 12.48 3.29 5.80
N ASN A 148 13.14 4.27 5.18
CA ASN A 148 12.59 5.61 4.96
C ASN A 148 11.35 5.59 4.06
N LEU A 149 11.35 4.75 3.02
CA LEU A 149 10.20 4.58 2.13
C LEU A 149 8.99 4.02 2.89
N CYS A 150 9.15 2.92 3.62
CA CYS A 150 8.08 2.34 4.45
C CYS A 150 7.56 3.35 5.47
N GLY A 151 8.44 4.10 6.15
CA GLY A 151 8.03 5.14 7.10
C GLY A 151 7.22 6.27 6.45
N ARG A 152 7.57 6.68 5.23
CA ARG A 152 6.80 7.68 4.46
C ARG A 152 5.46 7.14 4.01
N LEU A 153 5.39 5.87 3.58
CA LEU A 153 4.14 5.22 3.19
C LEU A 153 3.18 5.12 4.38
N VAL A 154 3.64 4.70 5.57
CA VAL A 154 2.81 4.66 6.78
C VAL A 154 2.29 6.05 7.14
N ARG A 155 3.15 7.08 7.14
CA ARG A 155 2.72 8.47 7.38
C ARG A 155 1.73 8.96 6.33
N GLY A 156 1.94 8.61 5.07
CA GLY A 156 1.03 8.93 3.97
C GLY A 156 -0.33 8.26 4.12
N SER A 157 -0.37 6.96 4.49
CA SER A 157 -1.62 6.25 4.78
C SER A 157 -2.38 6.87 5.94
N ILE A 158 -1.69 7.25 7.03
CA ILE A 158 -2.34 7.93 8.16
C ILE A 158 -2.93 9.27 7.71
N LEU A 159 -2.20 10.05 6.91
CA LEU A 159 -2.67 11.34 6.39
C LEU A 159 -3.88 11.17 5.46
N GLU A 160 -3.86 10.16 4.60
CA GLU A 160 -4.99 9.82 3.72
C GLU A 160 -6.21 9.42 4.54
N LEU A 161 -6.07 8.53 5.53
CA LEU A 161 -7.16 8.13 6.43
C LEU A 161 -7.72 9.32 7.23
N LEU A 162 -6.87 10.24 7.67
CA LEU A 162 -7.30 11.46 8.37
C LEU A 162 -8.25 12.32 7.52
N VAL A 163 -8.09 12.30 6.20
CA VAL A 163 -8.98 13.00 5.25
C VAL A 163 -10.16 12.12 4.85
N ALA A 164 -9.91 10.84 4.56
CA ALA A 164 -10.89 9.92 4.03
C ALA A 164 -11.99 9.57 5.05
N VAL A 165 -11.65 9.38 6.33
CA VAL A 165 -12.62 9.06 7.39
C VAL A 165 -13.69 10.15 7.56
N PRO A 166 -13.36 11.43 7.80
CA PRO A 166 -14.38 12.47 7.93
C PRO A 166 -15.17 12.68 6.63
N CYS A 167 -14.52 12.56 5.46
CA CYS A 167 -15.23 12.59 4.18
C CYS A 167 -16.24 11.43 4.06
N HIS A 168 -15.87 10.23 4.48
CA HIS A 168 -16.76 9.07 4.48
C HIS A 168 -17.96 9.27 5.40
N ILE A 169 -17.73 9.73 6.64
CA ILE A 169 -18.82 10.01 7.60
C ILE A 169 -19.76 11.08 7.03
N PHE A 170 -19.24 12.18 6.51
CA PHE A 170 -20.04 13.26 5.95
C PHE A 170 -20.89 12.82 4.76
N VAL A 171 -20.30 12.06 3.82
CA VAL A 171 -21.03 11.56 2.65
C VAL A 171 -22.07 10.52 3.05
N ARG A 172 -21.82 9.71 4.07
CA ARG A 172 -22.77 8.73 4.61
C ARG A 172 -24.01 9.36 5.26
N CYS A 173 -23.93 10.61 5.69
CA CYS A 173 -25.09 11.33 6.19
C CYS A 173 -26.04 11.84 5.08
N ARG A 174 -25.80 11.49 3.80
CA ARG A 174 -26.66 11.89 2.68
C ARG A 174 -27.55 10.72 2.20
N ASP A 175 -28.79 11.03 1.84
CA ASP A 175 -29.87 10.06 1.60
C ASP A 175 -29.91 9.43 0.19
N TYR A 176 -28.77 9.12 -0.44
CA TYR A 176 -28.73 8.43 -1.75
C TYR A 176 -28.03 7.07 -1.67
N CYS A 177 -28.47 6.09 -2.47
CA CYS A 177 -28.10 4.68 -2.29
C CYS A 177 -26.60 4.39 -2.48
N CYS A 178 -25.90 5.24 -3.23
CA CYS A 178 -24.46 5.11 -3.51
C CYS A 178 -23.59 6.04 -2.64
N ALA A 179 -24.16 6.64 -1.60
CA ALA A 179 -23.47 7.50 -0.66
C ALA A 179 -22.32 6.74 0.00
N GLY A 180 -21.10 7.02 -0.47
CA GLY A 180 -19.86 6.57 0.17
C GLY A 180 -19.06 5.53 -0.60
N VAL A 181 -19.44 5.09 -1.81
CA VAL A 181 -18.65 4.11 -2.57
C VAL A 181 -17.22 4.62 -2.86
N TYR A 182 -17.09 5.88 -3.31
CA TYR A 182 -15.79 6.47 -3.62
C TYR A 182 -14.93 6.74 -2.36
N THR A 183 -15.55 7.19 -1.27
CA THR A 183 -14.84 7.40 0.01
C THR A 183 -14.43 6.07 0.65
N MET A 184 -15.25 5.02 0.49
CA MET A 184 -14.93 3.65 0.92
C MET A 184 -13.74 3.10 0.13
N ALA A 185 -13.70 3.34 -1.19
CA ALA A 185 -12.55 2.98 -2.02
C ALA A 185 -11.27 3.69 -1.55
N GLY A 186 -11.36 4.98 -1.16
CA GLY A 186 -10.26 5.72 -0.52
C GLY A 186 -9.76 5.01 0.75
N LEU A 187 -10.65 4.80 1.72
CA LEU A 187 -10.33 4.09 2.97
C LEU A 187 -9.67 2.72 2.74
N ALA A 188 -10.18 1.95 1.77
CA ALA A 188 -9.62 0.65 1.42
C ALA A 188 -8.19 0.78 0.83
N MET A 189 -7.94 1.78 -0.01
CA MET A 189 -6.60 2.08 -0.53
C MET A 189 -5.62 2.48 0.59
N GLY A 190 -6.05 3.34 1.52
CA GLY A 190 -5.30 3.73 2.71
C GLY A 190 -4.85 2.56 3.56
N LEU A 191 -5.81 1.72 3.94
CA LEU A 191 -5.58 0.51 4.73
C LEU A 191 -4.70 -0.50 4.00
N ALA A 192 -4.92 -0.70 2.70
CA ALA A 192 -4.09 -1.60 1.90
C ALA A 192 -2.62 -1.13 1.86
N VAL A 193 -2.36 0.15 1.58
CA VAL A 193 -0.98 0.69 1.56
C VAL A 193 -0.35 0.65 2.95
N MET A 194 -1.14 0.85 4.01
CA MET A 194 -0.66 0.74 5.38
C MET A 194 -0.21 -0.70 5.69
N LEU A 195 -1.08 -1.68 5.43
CA LEU A 195 -0.79 -3.10 5.65
C LEU A 195 0.42 -3.57 4.82
N PHE A 196 0.52 -3.08 3.58
CA PHE A 196 1.65 -3.29 2.69
C PHE A 196 2.97 -2.80 3.30
N ALA A 197 2.98 -1.59 3.85
CA ALA A 197 4.18 -0.98 4.42
C ALA A 197 4.63 -1.66 5.73
N PHE A 198 3.70 -2.28 6.47
CA PHE A 198 4.00 -3.00 7.71
C PHE A 198 4.86 -4.25 7.52
N GLY A 199 4.66 -5.02 6.44
CA GLY A 199 5.38 -6.28 6.22
C GLY A 199 6.91 -6.15 6.23
N PRO A 200 7.51 -5.33 5.36
CA PRO A 200 8.95 -5.08 5.35
C PRO A 200 9.45 -4.43 6.65
N ALA A 201 8.67 -3.51 7.25
CA ALA A 201 9.05 -2.81 8.47
C ALA A 201 9.28 -3.76 9.65
N VAL A 202 8.37 -4.72 9.85
CA VAL A 202 8.49 -5.74 10.90
C VAL A 202 9.72 -6.61 10.69
N TYR A 203 10.02 -7.01 9.44
CA TYR A 203 11.23 -7.77 9.12
C TYR A 203 12.51 -7.02 9.53
N PHE A 204 12.60 -5.73 9.24
CA PHE A 204 13.76 -4.92 9.63
C PHE A 204 13.93 -4.82 11.15
N LEU A 205 12.83 -4.71 11.91
CA LEU A 205 12.88 -4.73 13.37
C LEU A 205 13.43 -6.07 13.91
N PHE A 206 12.98 -7.20 13.35
CA PHE A 206 13.52 -8.51 13.73
C PHE A 206 15.01 -8.66 13.41
N VAL A 207 15.45 -8.19 12.24
CA VAL A 207 16.87 -8.24 11.87
C VAL A 207 17.70 -7.33 12.78
N ALA A 208 17.24 -6.12 13.08
CA ALA A 208 17.91 -5.21 14.01
C ALA A 208 18.03 -5.83 15.40
N ARG A 209 16.93 -6.42 15.92
CA ARG A 209 16.92 -7.12 17.21
C ARG A 209 17.87 -8.32 17.22
N ALA A 210 17.89 -9.14 16.18
CA ALA A 210 18.79 -10.28 16.09
C ALA A 210 20.27 -9.88 16.06
N ARG A 211 20.61 -8.75 15.42
CA ARG A 211 21.98 -8.20 15.44
C ARG A 211 22.37 -7.72 16.84
N LEU A 212 21.47 -7.03 17.53
CA LEU A 212 21.68 -6.60 18.92
C LEU A 212 21.88 -7.78 19.86
N LEU A 213 21.07 -8.84 19.73
CA LEU A 213 21.22 -10.06 20.54
C LEU A 213 22.53 -10.79 20.26
N LYS A 214 23.01 -10.82 19.02
CA LYS A 214 24.33 -11.38 18.67
C LYS A 214 25.48 -10.56 19.24
N ALA A 215 25.36 -9.23 19.23
CA ALA A 215 26.35 -8.32 19.82
C ALA A 215 26.36 -8.39 21.36
N ALA A 216 25.23 -8.74 21.98
CA ALA A 216 25.10 -8.96 23.42
C ALA A 216 25.39 -10.41 23.86
N GLY A 217 25.81 -11.29 22.95
CA GLY A 217 26.21 -12.66 23.29
C GLY A 217 27.44 -12.66 24.21
N PRO A 218 27.54 -13.64 25.14
CA PRO A 218 28.53 -13.59 26.22
C PRO A 218 29.95 -13.49 25.66
N THR A 219 30.69 -12.48 26.09
CA THR A 219 32.16 -12.52 26.07
C THR A 219 32.57 -13.79 26.79
N SER A 220 33.12 -14.76 26.06
CA SER A 220 33.74 -15.95 26.65
C SER A 220 34.70 -15.45 27.73
N PRO A 221 34.56 -15.88 29.00
CA PRO A 221 35.61 -15.62 29.96
C PRO A 221 36.87 -16.29 29.42
N ASP A 222 37.90 -15.48 29.23
CA ASP A 222 39.21 -15.93 28.79
C ASP A 222 39.65 -17.11 29.68
N THR A 223 39.89 -18.24 29.03
CA THR A 223 40.55 -19.40 29.65
C THR A 223 41.99 -19.01 29.99
N PRO A 224 42.44 -19.18 31.25
CA PRO A 224 43.86 -19.03 31.61
C PRO A 224 44.73 -20.09 30.95
#